data_AF-A0A377PJ93-F1
#
_entry.id   AF-A0A377PJ93-F1
#
_cell.length_a   1.000
_cell.length_b   1.000
_cell.length_c   1.000
_cell.angle_alpha   90.00
_cell.angle_beta   90.00
_cell.angle_gamma   90.00
#
_symmetry.space_group_name_H-M   'P 1'
#
loop_
_entity.id
_entity.type
_entity.pdbx_description
1 polymer ?
#
loop_
_entity_poly.entity_id
_entity_poly.type
_entity_poly.pdbx_seq_one_letter_code
_entity_poly.pdbx_strand_id
1 'polypeptide(L)'
;MNNKITASIVILGVGFGCALTPLMASSIPLPAGFEDIFNAKQSGVLDIIYADSSIGSIGVEFDQNDVLLMSPQVIVDQITAVDMPALSVSAAELLKKLSVPLRRVNKQGFSQDEIVATVNESDASVHLIFPASLF
;
A
#
# COMPACT_ATOMS: atom_id res chain seq x y z
N MET A 1 7.36 -15.04 -71.61
CA MET A 1 6.59 -14.18 -70.68
C MET A 1 5.68 -15.10 -69.86
N ASN A 2 5.88 -15.11 -68.54
CA ASN A 2 5.04 -15.75 -67.51
C ASN A 2 4.99 -17.29 -67.38
N ASN A 3 6.05 -17.91 -66.85
CA ASN A 3 5.93 -19.22 -66.16
C ASN A 3 5.83 -18.97 -64.65
N LYS A 4 4.61 -18.97 -64.12
CA LYS A 4 4.35 -18.96 -62.68
C LYS A 4 4.55 -20.38 -62.15
N ILE A 5 5.65 -20.60 -61.44
CA ILE A 5 5.79 -21.77 -60.57
C ILE A 5 5.10 -21.41 -59.26
N THR A 6 4.01 -22.08 -58.92
CA THR A 6 3.34 -21.88 -57.64
C THR A 6 3.19 -23.25 -56.99
N ALA A 7 4.03 -23.46 -55.97
CA ALA A 7 4.15 -24.71 -55.23
C ALA A 7 2.86 -25.01 -54.46
N SER A 8 2.33 -26.22 -54.63
CA SER A 8 1.23 -26.75 -53.83
C SER A 8 1.78 -27.15 -52.46
N ILE A 9 1.35 -26.47 -51.40
CA ILE A 9 1.64 -26.85 -50.01
C ILE A 9 0.66 -27.95 -49.63
N VAL A 10 1.18 -29.17 -49.51
CA VAL A 10 0.46 -30.32 -48.95
C VAL A 10 0.37 -30.09 -47.44
N ILE A 11 -0.86 -29.91 -46.94
CA ILE A 11 -1.17 -29.87 -45.51
C ILE A 11 -1.03 -31.29 -44.97
N LEU A 12 0.14 -31.58 -44.38
CA LEU A 12 0.37 -32.78 -43.59
C LEU A 12 -0.08 -32.48 -42.16
N GLY A 13 -1.26 -32.98 -41.82
CA GLY A 13 -1.83 -32.86 -40.49
C GLY A 13 -0.94 -33.52 -39.44
N VAL A 14 -0.57 -32.75 -38.43
CA VAL A 14 -0.35 -33.27 -37.08
C VAL A 14 -1.36 -32.54 -36.22
N GLY A 15 -2.39 -33.26 -35.78
CA GLY A 15 -3.36 -32.76 -34.83
C GLY A 15 -2.68 -32.46 -33.50
N PHE A 16 -2.14 -31.25 -33.38
CA PHE A 16 -1.77 -30.67 -32.10
C PHE A 16 -3.03 -30.05 -31.52
N GLY A 17 -3.73 -30.83 -30.69
CA GLY A 17 -4.63 -30.23 -29.71
C GLY A 17 -3.77 -29.35 -28.82
N CYS A 18 -3.74 -28.04 -29.13
CA CYS A 18 -3.19 -27.04 -28.23
C CYS A 18 -4.10 -26.98 -27.00
N ALA A 19 -3.90 -27.92 -26.09
CA ALA A 19 -4.18 -27.70 -24.68
C ALA A 19 -3.29 -26.52 -24.27
N LEU A 20 -3.87 -25.33 -24.29
CA LEU A 20 -3.33 -24.12 -23.67
C LEU A 20 -3.27 -24.39 -22.17
N THR A 21 -2.27 -25.15 -21.73
CA THR A 21 -1.90 -25.18 -20.32
C THR A 21 -1.39 -23.79 -19.98
N PRO A 22 -2.00 -23.07 -19.02
CA PRO A 22 -1.45 -21.79 -18.59
C PRO A 22 -0.03 -22.08 -18.09
N LEU A 23 0.96 -21.43 -18.70
CA LEU A 23 2.33 -21.43 -18.24
C LEU A 23 2.29 -20.88 -16.81
N MET A 24 2.42 -21.78 -15.83
CA MET A 24 2.61 -21.42 -14.44
C MET A 24 3.81 -20.50 -14.39
N ALA A 25 3.59 -19.24 -14.00
CA ALA A 25 4.66 -18.27 -13.82
C ALA A 25 5.68 -18.87 -12.86
N SER A 26 6.89 -19.13 -13.37
CA SER A 26 8.00 -19.61 -12.56
C SER A 26 8.26 -18.61 -11.44
N SER A 27 8.04 -19.01 -10.19
CA SER A 27 8.47 -18.25 -9.03
C SER A 27 9.99 -18.11 -9.10
N ILE A 28 10.47 -16.90 -9.38
CA ILE A 28 11.91 -16.60 -9.42
C ILE A 28 12.43 -16.80 -8.00
N PRO A 29 13.33 -17.77 -7.73
CA PRO A 29 13.85 -17.98 -6.39
C PRO A 29 14.72 -16.78 -6.02
N LEU A 30 14.30 -16.03 -5.00
CA LEU A 30 15.02 -14.89 -4.50
C LEU A 30 16.26 -15.36 -3.71
N PRO A 31 17.44 -14.74 -3.88
CA PRO A 31 18.61 -15.04 -3.05
C PRO A 31 18.32 -14.81 -1.57
N ALA A 32 18.93 -15.62 -0.71
CA ALA A 32 18.87 -15.39 0.75
C ALA A 32 19.36 -13.96 1.07
N GLY A 33 18.56 -13.21 1.84
CA GLY A 33 18.82 -11.80 2.19
C GLY A 33 18.19 -10.75 1.26
N PHE A 34 17.55 -11.15 0.14
CA PHE A 34 16.78 -10.21 -0.67
C PHE A 34 15.50 -9.76 0.05
N GLU A 35 14.90 -10.62 0.88
CA GLU A 35 13.72 -10.27 1.69
C GLU A 35 14.00 -9.12 2.68
N ASP A 36 15.25 -8.98 3.14
CA ASP A 36 15.64 -7.94 4.09
C ASP A 36 15.57 -6.53 3.48
N ILE A 37 15.78 -6.41 2.16
CA ILE A 37 15.67 -5.12 1.44
C ILE A 37 14.19 -4.71 1.30
N PHE A 38 13.30 -5.69 1.12
CA PHE A 38 11.87 -5.45 0.99
C PHE A 38 11.22 -5.14 2.35
N ASN A 39 11.76 -5.69 3.43
CA ASN A 39 11.34 -5.41 4.80
C ASN A 39 12.13 -4.28 5.46
N ALA A 40 13.04 -3.62 4.73
CA ALA A 40 13.82 -2.52 5.26
C ALA A 40 12.90 -1.35 5.62
N LYS A 41 13.15 -0.76 6.80
CA LYS A 41 12.46 0.46 7.20
C LYS A 41 12.87 1.61 6.30
N GLN A 42 11.86 2.28 5.77
CA GLN A 42 12.01 3.47 4.96
C GLN A 42 11.65 4.69 5.80
N SER A 43 12.24 5.83 5.48
CA SER A 43 11.92 7.10 6.11
C SER A 43 11.73 8.16 5.04
N GLY A 44 10.67 8.94 5.15
CA GLY A 44 10.32 9.97 4.19
C GLY A 44 9.49 11.07 4.83
N VAL A 45 9.45 12.23 4.18
CA VAL A 45 8.47 13.26 4.51
C VAL A 45 7.24 12.99 3.65
N LEU A 46 6.13 12.66 4.30
CA LEU A 46 4.89 12.29 3.63
C LEU A 46 3.79 13.25 4.06
N ASP A 47 2.85 13.48 3.15
CA ASP A 47 1.66 14.26 3.44
C ASP A 47 0.62 13.44 4.19
N ILE A 48 0.14 13.93 5.33
CA ILE A 48 -0.81 13.22 6.17
C ILE A 48 -2.23 13.63 5.78
N ILE A 49 -2.99 12.66 5.28
CA ILE A 49 -4.38 12.84 4.87
C ILE A 49 -5.30 12.25 5.93
N TYR A 50 -6.29 13.01 6.35
CA TYR A 50 -7.37 12.58 7.25
C TYR A 50 -8.70 13.15 6.76
N ALA A 51 -9.73 12.29 6.68
CA ALA A 51 -11.08 12.66 6.21
C ALA A 51 -11.07 13.53 4.93
N ASP A 52 -10.27 13.11 3.94
CA ASP A 52 -10.09 13.77 2.64
C ASP A 52 -9.39 15.15 2.66
N SER A 53 -8.86 15.57 3.80
CA SER A 53 -8.07 16.80 3.95
C SER A 53 -6.62 16.51 4.30
N SER A 54 -5.70 17.27 3.72
CA SER A 54 -4.30 17.27 4.13
C SER A 54 -4.16 18.04 5.45
N ILE A 55 -3.65 17.35 6.46
CA ILE A 55 -3.42 17.86 7.81
C ILE A 55 -2.03 18.51 7.93
N GLY A 56 -1.10 18.06 7.08
CA GLY A 56 0.26 18.57 6.98
C GLY A 56 1.25 17.49 6.61
N SER A 57 2.46 17.90 6.24
CA SER A 57 3.54 16.99 5.86
C SER A 57 4.54 16.82 7.01
N ILE A 58 4.78 15.58 7.42
CA ILE A 58 5.71 15.25 8.51
C ILE A 58 6.65 14.11 8.13
N GLY A 59 7.72 13.95 8.90
CA GLY A 59 8.56 12.77 8.83
C GLY A 59 7.80 11.52 9.29
N VAL A 60 7.89 10.46 8.49
CA VAL A 60 7.28 9.15 8.76
C VAL A 60 8.31 8.08 8.48
N GLU A 61 8.43 7.13 9.39
CA GLU A 61 9.21 5.91 9.21
C GLU A 61 8.23 4.76 8.99
N PHE A 62 8.34 4.01 7.90
CA PHE A 62 7.40 2.96 7.56
C PHE A 62 8.10 1.75 6.97
N ASP A 63 7.51 0.59 7.17
CA ASP A 63 7.89 -0.65 6.51
C ASP A 63 6.65 -1.30 5.85
N GLN A 64 6.68 -2.60 5.59
CA GLN A 64 5.53 -3.29 5.03
C GLN A 64 4.37 -3.43 6.02
N ASN A 65 4.63 -3.41 7.32
CA ASN A 65 3.68 -3.75 8.37
C ASN A 65 3.25 -2.56 9.20
N ASP A 66 4.16 -1.61 9.45
CA ASP A 66 3.99 -0.59 10.45
C ASP A 66 4.41 0.79 9.92
N VAL A 67 3.82 1.83 10.50
CA VAL A 67 4.03 3.24 10.18
C VAL A 67 4.22 4.01 11.48
N LEU A 68 5.37 4.62 11.67
CA LEU A 68 5.71 5.44 12.81
C LEU A 68 5.74 6.92 12.41
N LEU A 69 4.97 7.72 13.12
CA LEU A 69 4.89 9.17 12.91
C LEU A 69 5.97 9.85 13.77
N MET A 70 6.85 10.64 13.17
CA MET A 70 7.92 11.31 13.93
C MET A 70 7.40 12.48 14.77
N SER A 71 6.33 13.14 14.31
CA SER A 71 5.74 14.33 14.96
C SER A 71 4.23 14.16 15.18
N PRO A 72 3.79 13.22 16.03
CA PRO A 72 2.37 12.93 16.23
C PRO A 72 1.60 14.07 16.89
N GLN A 73 2.26 14.97 17.64
CA GLN A 73 1.63 16.14 18.27
C GLN A 73 1.00 17.08 17.24
N VAL A 74 1.69 17.34 16.13
CA VAL A 74 1.18 18.22 15.05
C VAL A 74 -0.13 17.67 14.48
N ILE A 75 -0.25 16.36 14.37
CA ILE A 75 -1.45 15.69 13.86
C ILE A 75 -2.59 15.81 14.88
N VAL A 76 -2.32 15.58 16.17
CA VAL A 76 -3.33 15.70 17.23
C VAL A 76 -3.90 17.11 17.29
N ASP A 77 -3.05 18.13 17.25
CA ASP A 77 -3.47 19.53 17.33
C ASP A 77 -4.41 19.91 16.17
N GLN A 78 -4.12 19.39 14.97
CA GLN A 78 -4.93 19.65 13.79
C GLN A 78 -6.23 18.84 13.74
N ILE A 79 -6.22 17.58 14.20
CA ILE A 79 -7.42 16.74 14.24
C ILE A 79 -8.36 17.16 15.37
N THR A 80 -7.83 17.76 16.44
CA THR A 80 -8.63 18.28 17.57
C THR A 80 -9.02 19.75 17.40
N ALA A 81 -8.73 20.35 16.25
CA ALA A 81 -9.17 21.70 15.90
C ALA A 81 -10.70 21.81 15.83
N VAL A 82 -11.22 23.02 16.03
CA VAL A 82 -12.66 23.30 16.19
C VAL A 82 -13.50 22.88 14.97
N ASP A 83 -12.91 22.85 13.78
CA ASP A 83 -13.60 22.51 12.52
C ASP A 83 -13.60 21.00 12.20
N MET A 84 -12.99 20.17 13.05
CA MET A 84 -12.92 18.71 12.87
C MET A 84 -14.02 17.95 13.64
N PRO A 85 -14.38 16.73 13.20
CA PRO A 85 -15.36 15.92 13.93
C PRO A 85 -14.86 15.62 15.35
N ALA A 86 -15.74 15.82 16.33
CA ALA A 86 -15.40 15.56 17.73
C ALA A 86 -15.05 14.08 17.94
N LEU A 87 -13.89 13.83 18.53
CA LEU A 87 -13.46 12.49 18.92
C LEU A 87 -13.97 12.18 20.34
N SER A 88 -14.35 10.92 20.56
CA SER A 88 -14.74 10.40 21.88
C SER A 88 -13.53 10.25 22.83
N VAL A 89 -12.31 10.28 22.28
CA VAL A 89 -11.04 10.21 23.03
C VAL A 89 -10.42 11.58 23.28
N SER A 90 -9.72 11.72 24.40
CA SER A 90 -8.98 12.95 24.71
C SER A 90 -7.77 13.14 23.79
N ALA A 91 -7.34 14.38 23.58
CA ALA A 91 -6.12 14.71 22.81
C ALA A 91 -4.87 13.97 23.34
N ALA A 92 -4.75 13.82 24.66
CA ALA A 92 -3.64 13.08 25.29
C ALA A 92 -3.67 11.59 24.98
N GLU A 93 -4.87 11.00 24.92
CA GLU A 93 -5.04 9.59 24.55
C GLU A 93 -4.79 9.35 23.06
N LEU A 94 -5.26 10.26 22.21
CA LEU A 94 -4.97 10.24 20.79
C LEU A 94 -3.46 10.34 20.52
N LEU A 95 -2.78 11.27 21.21
CA LEU A 95 -1.34 11.41 21.11
C LEU A 95 -0.62 10.10 21.47
N LYS A 96 -1.05 9.45 22.55
CA LYS A 96 -0.50 8.15 22.97
C LYS A 96 -0.70 7.08 21.90
N LYS A 97 -1.88 7.04 21.25
CA LYS A 97 -2.19 6.10 20.16
C LYS A 97 -1.41 6.40 18.87
N LEU A 98 -1.14 7.67 18.56
CA LEU A 98 -0.38 8.06 17.36
C LEU A 98 1.15 8.01 17.55
N SER A 99 1.61 7.96 18.80
CA SER A 99 3.03 7.85 19.15
C SER A 99 3.58 6.42 19.11
N VAL A 100 2.70 5.43 18.98
CA VAL A 100 3.09 4.03 18.76
C VAL A 100 3.08 3.71 17.27
N PRO A 101 3.88 2.72 16.81
CA PRO A 101 3.80 2.24 15.44
C PRO A 101 2.35 1.86 15.08
N LEU A 102 1.82 2.51 14.05
CA LEU A 102 0.49 2.27 13.51
C LEU A 102 0.55 1.14 12.51
N ARG A 103 -0.47 0.28 12.50
CA ARG A 103 -0.55 -0.80 11.52
C ARG A 103 -0.72 -0.23 10.11
N ARG A 104 0.15 -0.62 9.18
CA ARG A 104 0.01 -0.37 7.74
C ARG A 104 -1.01 -1.35 7.15
N VAL A 105 -2.01 -0.83 6.45
CA VAL A 105 -3.00 -1.65 5.73
C VAL A 105 -2.54 -1.91 4.30
N ASN A 106 -2.26 -3.17 3.96
CA ASN A 106 -1.87 -3.58 2.61
C ASN A 106 -2.93 -4.47 1.98
N LYS A 107 -4.01 -3.89 1.41
CA LYS A 107 -5.08 -4.58 0.65
C LYS A 107 -5.82 -5.76 1.33
N GLN A 108 -5.30 -6.30 2.42
CA GLN A 108 -5.87 -7.28 3.31
C GLN A 108 -6.53 -6.48 4.43
N GLY A 109 -7.84 -6.65 4.60
CA GLY A 109 -8.71 -5.78 5.40
C GLY A 109 -8.17 -5.44 6.80
N PHE A 110 -8.65 -4.32 7.34
CA PHE A 110 -8.23 -3.80 8.63
C PHE A 110 -9.25 -4.10 9.74
N SER A 111 -8.74 -4.24 10.96
CA SER A 111 -9.57 -4.33 12.17
C SER A 111 -10.23 -2.98 12.46
N GLN A 112 -11.53 -2.98 12.79
CA GLN A 112 -12.30 -1.76 13.07
C GLN A 112 -12.06 -1.19 14.47
N ASP A 113 -11.06 -1.66 15.20
CA ASP A 113 -10.82 -1.30 16.61
C ASP A 113 -9.55 -0.45 16.82
N GLU A 114 -8.71 -0.31 15.79
CA GLU A 114 -7.41 0.37 15.88
C GLU A 114 -7.25 1.46 14.82
N ILE A 115 -6.45 2.49 15.13
CA ILE A 115 -6.05 3.51 14.15
C ILE A 115 -5.04 2.86 13.21
N VAL A 116 -5.33 2.88 11.92
CA VAL A 116 -4.49 2.27 10.89
C VAL A 116 -4.05 3.30 9.87
N ALA A 117 -2.92 3.06 9.23
CA ALA A 117 -2.35 3.94 8.23
C ALA A 117 -2.28 3.24 6.86
N THR A 118 -2.58 3.96 5.79
CA THR A 118 -2.31 3.50 4.42
C THR A 118 -1.26 4.41 3.81
N VAL A 119 -0.12 3.85 3.42
CA VAL A 119 0.96 4.60 2.78
C VAL A 119 0.84 4.47 1.27
N ASN A 120 0.73 5.60 0.58
CA ASN A 120 0.87 5.68 -0.87
C ASN A 120 2.23 6.28 -1.22
N GLU A 121 3.15 5.40 -1.58
CA GLU A 121 4.53 5.76 -1.94
C GLU A 121 4.63 6.50 -3.29
N SER A 122 3.61 6.39 -4.15
CA SER A 122 3.60 7.07 -5.47
C SER A 122 3.33 8.56 -5.33
N ASP A 123 2.42 8.92 -4.41
CA ASP A 123 1.99 10.31 -4.18
C ASP A 123 2.58 10.91 -2.90
N ALA A 124 3.48 10.15 -2.23
CA ALA A 124 4.11 10.52 -0.97
C ALA A 124 3.07 10.92 0.11
N SER A 125 1.99 10.16 0.24
CA SER A 125 0.91 10.42 1.20
C SER A 125 0.67 9.27 2.18
N VAL A 126 0.21 9.60 3.38
CA VAL A 126 -0.25 8.66 4.40
C VAL A 126 -1.68 9.00 4.77
N HIS A 127 -2.58 8.07 4.52
CA HIS A 127 -3.99 8.20 4.89
C HIS A 127 -4.19 7.57 6.27
N LEU A 128 -4.58 8.38 7.25
CA LEU A 128 -4.93 7.89 8.57
C LEU A 128 -6.41 7.53 8.60
N ILE A 129 -6.68 6.28 9.00
CA ILE A 129 -8.03 5.73 9.08
C ILE A 129 -8.34 5.52 10.55
N PHE A 130 -9.37 6.22 11.01
CA PHE A 130 -9.83 6.16 12.38
C PHE A 130 -11.03 5.20 12.46
N PRO A 131 -11.06 4.29 13.44
CA PRO A 131 -12.22 3.44 13.65
C PRO A 131 -13.42 4.25 14.11
N ALA A 132 -14.62 3.81 13.73
CA ALA A 132 -15.87 4.49 14.05
C ALA A 132 -16.12 4.60 15.57
N SER A 133 -15.49 3.75 16.38
CA SER A 133 -15.56 3.78 17.84
C SER A 133 -14.90 5.02 18.47
N LEU A 134 -14.08 5.76 17.72
CA LEU A 134 -13.42 6.97 18.19
C LEU A 134 -14.26 8.24 17.97
N PHE A 135 -15.45 8.13 17.40
CA PHE A 135 -16.44 9.20 17.25
C PHE A 135 -17.67 8.88 18.11
#